data_AF-A0A820J4E4-F1
#
_entry.id   AF-A0A820J4E4-F1
#
_cell.length_a   1.000
_cell.length_b   1.000
_cell.length_c   1.000
_cell.angle_alpha   90.00
_cell.angle_beta   90.00
_cell.angle_gamma   90.00
#
_symmetry.space_group_name_H-M   'P 1'
#
loop_
_entity.id
_entity.type
_entity.pdbx_description
1 polymer ?
#
loop_
_entity_poly.entity_id
_entity_poly.type
_entity_poly.pdbx_seq_one_letter_code
_entity_poly.pdbx_strand_id
1 'polypeptide(L)'
;QEGERLRIFVRHLKYVLKSNFKKTRTYQLGLNQFSDWTLAEFDALKKGLKVSRSLTRFYQRHYHARRLKRHLQKHRSNDRRFSDNWFDKVLNQDQNNNDTSSLPKAFDWRTKNVVSPIKSQGGCGSCYAFASVAVLESVYAIKT
;
A
#
# COMPACT_ATOMS: atom_id res chain seq x y z
N GLN A 1 -20.40 -29.03 -2.64
CA GLN A 1 -19.77 -27.68 -2.63
C GLN A 1 -19.98 -26.96 -1.29
N GLU A 2 -21.20 -26.91 -0.74
CA GLU A 2 -21.49 -26.25 0.54
C GLU A 2 -20.70 -26.82 1.74
N GLY A 3 -20.57 -28.15 1.84
CA GLY A 3 -19.79 -28.78 2.91
C GLY A 3 -18.30 -28.43 2.90
N GLU A 4 -17.72 -28.09 1.75
CA GLU A 4 -16.31 -27.72 1.64
C GLU A 4 -16.07 -26.27 2.07
N ARG A 5 -16.93 -25.34 1.64
CA ARG A 5 -16.92 -23.94 2.10
C ARG A 5 -17.11 -23.85 3.62
N LEU A 6 -18.05 -24.63 4.17
CA LEU A 6 -18.25 -24.72 5.61
C LEU A 6 -16.97 -25.21 6.33
N ARG A 7 -16.26 -26.21 5.79
CA ARG A 7 -14.99 -26.68 6.38
C ARG A 7 -13.91 -25.60 6.37
N ILE A 8 -13.81 -24.80 5.31
CA ILE A 8 -12.85 -23.68 5.23
C ILE A 8 -13.23 -22.63 6.28
N PHE A 9 -14.50 -22.24 6.33
CA PHE A 9 -15.02 -21.29 7.30
C PHE A 9 -14.75 -21.71 8.75
N VAL A 10 -15.10 -22.96 9.12
CA VAL A 10 -14.85 -23.51 10.46
C VAL A 10 -13.36 -23.49 10.80
N ARG A 11 -12.48 -23.79 9.84
CA ARG A 11 -11.02 -23.73 10.03
C ARG A 11 -10.57 -22.29 10.33
N HIS A 12 -11.06 -21.31 9.57
CA HIS A 12 -10.73 -19.90 9.79
C HIS A 12 -11.29 -19.37 11.11
N LEU A 13 -12.53 -19.71 11.48
CA LEU A 13 -13.10 -19.36 12.77
C LEU A 13 -12.24 -19.87 13.94
N LYS A 14 -11.83 -21.14 13.90
CA LYS A 14 -10.91 -21.71 14.91
C LYS A 14 -9.58 -20.95 14.97
N TYR A 15 -9.03 -20.54 13.82
CA TYR A 15 -7.80 -19.76 13.77
C TYR A 15 -7.95 -18.35 14.36
N VAL A 16 -9.05 -17.66 14.06
CA VAL A 16 -9.38 -16.34 14.61
C VAL A 16 -9.50 -16.41 16.13
N LEU A 17 -10.30 -17.33 16.66
CA LEU A 17 -10.50 -17.51 18.09
C LEU A 17 -9.17 -17.81 18.81
N LYS A 18 -8.39 -18.75 18.29
CA LYS A 18 -7.07 -19.11 18.85
C LYS A 18 -6.10 -17.93 18.84
N SER A 19 -6.11 -17.12 17.78
CA SER A 19 -5.21 -15.97 17.65
C SER A 19 -5.60 -14.83 18.59
N ASN A 20 -6.88 -14.56 18.74
CA ASN A 20 -7.38 -13.49 19.62
C ASN A 20 -7.30 -13.87 21.11
N PHE A 21 -7.35 -15.17 21.43
CA PHE A 21 -7.13 -15.65 22.80
C PHE A 21 -5.70 -15.38 23.27
N LYS A 22 -4.72 -15.56 22.38
CA LYS A 22 -3.32 -15.21 22.65
C LYS A 22 -3.18 -13.69 22.57
N LYS A 23 -3.32 -12.99 23.70
CA LYS A 23 -3.14 -11.53 23.84
C LYS A 23 -1.70 -11.03 23.55
N THR A 24 -0.92 -11.75 22.75
CA THR A 24 0.46 -11.42 22.38
C THR A 24 0.54 -10.55 21.13
N ARG A 25 -0.55 -10.41 20.36
CA ARG A 25 -0.60 -9.62 19.13
C ARG A 25 -1.16 -8.22 19.42
N THR A 26 -0.63 -7.22 18.72
CA THR A 26 -1.12 -5.84 18.74
C THR A 26 -2.39 -5.62 17.91
N TYR A 27 -2.87 -6.66 17.24
CA TYR A 27 -4.05 -6.64 16.38
C TYR A 27 -4.95 -7.84 16.66
N GLN A 28 -6.23 -7.70 16.30
CA GLN A 28 -7.22 -8.76 16.38
C GLN A 28 -7.61 -9.22 14.97
N LEU A 29 -7.99 -10.48 14.86
CA LEU A 29 -8.58 -11.05 13.65
C LEU A 29 -10.10 -11.09 13.79
N GLY A 30 -10.81 -11.06 12.67
CA GLY A 30 -12.26 -11.15 12.64
C GLY A 30 -12.73 -11.92 11.41
N LEU A 31 -13.94 -12.48 11.51
CA LEU A 31 -14.61 -13.01 10.33
C LEU A 31 -15.03 -11.85 9.42
N ASN A 32 -14.89 -12.07 8.12
CA ASN A 32 -15.28 -11.14 7.06
C ASN A 32 -15.74 -11.91 5.81
N GLN A 33 -16.05 -11.19 4.73
CA GLN A 33 -16.51 -11.74 3.45
C GLN A 33 -15.55 -12.73 2.74
N PHE A 34 -14.34 -12.93 3.26
CA PHE A 34 -13.35 -13.87 2.72
C PHE A 34 -13.14 -15.10 3.63
N SER A 35 -13.98 -15.28 4.65
CA SER A 35 -13.76 -16.30 5.67
C SER A 35 -13.95 -17.72 5.18
N ASP A 36 -14.64 -17.92 4.06
CA ASP A 36 -14.85 -19.21 3.39
C ASP A 36 -13.97 -19.39 2.13
N TRP A 37 -13.03 -18.47 1.89
CA TRP A 37 -12.09 -18.53 0.77
C TRP A 37 -10.83 -19.26 1.17
N THR A 38 -10.29 -20.09 0.28
CA THR A 38 -8.93 -20.61 0.43
C THR A 38 -7.91 -19.49 0.22
N LEU A 39 -6.69 -19.69 0.73
CA LEU A 39 -5.60 -18.74 0.48
C LEU A 39 -5.28 -18.60 -1.02
N ALA A 40 -5.39 -19.69 -1.79
CA ALA A 40 -5.16 -19.66 -3.23
C ALA A 40 -6.21 -18.83 -3.97
N GLU A 41 -7.49 -18.93 -3.60
CA GLU A 41 -8.57 -18.10 -4.14
C GLU A 41 -8.38 -16.63 -3.78
N PHE A 42 -8.05 -16.36 -2.51
CA PHE A 42 -7.77 -15.01 -2.04
C PHE A 42 -6.59 -14.39 -2.79
N ASP A 43 -5.51 -15.15 -2.97
CA ASP A 43 -4.32 -14.68 -3.68
C ASP A 43 -4.61 -14.45 -5.16
N ALA A 44 -5.31 -15.37 -5.83
CA ALA A 44 -5.63 -15.25 -7.24
C ALA A 44 -6.55 -14.05 -7.55
N LEU A 45 -7.50 -13.76 -6.67
CA LEU A 45 -8.56 -12.78 -6.94
C LEU A 45 -8.36 -11.41 -6.27
N LYS A 46 -7.63 -11.36 -5.15
CA LYS A 46 -7.42 -10.12 -4.37
C LYS A 46 -5.98 -9.62 -4.44
N LYS A 47 -5.01 -10.51 -4.63
CA LYS A 47 -3.59 -10.12 -4.78
C LYS A 47 -3.21 -10.10 -6.26
N GLY A 48 -3.40 -8.94 -6.88
CA GLY A 48 -3.36 -8.85 -8.35
C GLY A 48 -2.22 -8.07 -8.97
N LEU A 49 -1.22 -7.61 -8.20
CA LEU A 49 -0.13 -6.82 -8.78
C LEU A 49 0.80 -7.70 -9.63
N LYS A 50 0.45 -7.87 -10.91
CA LYS A 50 1.27 -8.55 -11.91
C LYS A 50 2.28 -7.55 -12.48
N VAL A 51 3.34 -7.31 -11.73
CA VAL A 51 4.47 -6.51 -12.19
C VAL A 51 5.20 -7.29 -13.30
N SER A 52 5.44 -6.66 -14.46
CA SER A 52 6.18 -7.33 -15.55
C SER A 52 7.56 -7.77 -15.04
N ARG A 53 8.14 -8.86 -15.53
CA ARG A 53 9.44 -9.35 -15.03
C ARG A 53 10.57 -8.32 -15.14
N SER A 54 10.50 -7.39 -16.10
CA SER A 54 11.42 -6.25 -16.18
C SER A 54 11.11 -5.21 -15.11
N LEU A 55 9.83 -4.89 -14.90
CA LEU A 55 9.39 -3.96 -13.87
C LEU A 55 9.62 -4.53 -12.45
N THR A 56 9.52 -5.84 -12.22
CA THR A 56 9.81 -6.51 -10.94
C THR A 56 11.30 -6.41 -10.63
N ARG A 57 12.15 -6.65 -11.64
CA ARG A 57 13.60 -6.46 -11.52
C ARG A 57 13.96 -4.98 -11.33
N PHE A 58 13.23 -4.07 -11.96
CA PHE A 58 13.39 -2.62 -11.80
C PHE A 58 12.98 -2.17 -10.40
N TYR A 59 11.80 -2.56 -9.92
CA TYR A 59 11.30 -2.32 -8.56
C TYR A 59 12.23 -2.93 -7.53
N GLN A 60 12.63 -4.20 -7.64
CA GLN A 60 13.61 -4.81 -6.72
C GLN A 60 14.96 -4.06 -6.73
N ARG A 61 15.43 -3.57 -7.89
CA ARG A 61 16.64 -2.73 -7.98
C ARG A 61 16.47 -1.32 -7.40
N HIS A 62 15.28 -0.71 -7.52
CA HIS A 62 14.97 0.64 -7.01
C HIS A 62 14.59 0.65 -5.52
N TYR A 63 13.85 -0.34 -5.04
CA TYR A 63 13.41 -0.49 -3.64
C TYR A 63 14.53 -0.94 -2.69
N HIS A 64 15.64 -1.48 -3.22
CA HIS A 64 16.89 -1.37 -2.50
C HIS A 64 17.31 0.11 -2.52
N ALA A 65 16.80 0.90 -1.58
CA ALA A 65 17.15 2.33 -1.42
C ALA A 65 18.69 2.57 -1.45
N ARG A 66 19.48 1.57 -1.01
CA ARG A 66 20.95 1.56 -1.06
C ARG A 66 21.57 1.35 -2.45
N ARG A 67 20.87 0.68 -3.37
CA ARG A 67 21.31 0.46 -4.75
C ARG A 67 20.82 1.60 -5.64
N LEU A 68 19.61 2.12 -5.40
CA LEU A 68 19.13 3.34 -6.04
C LEU A 68 20.03 4.54 -5.72
N LYS A 69 20.42 4.75 -4.45
CA LYS A 69 21.42 5.78 -4.07
C LYS A 69 22.74 5.63 -4.83
N ARG A 70 23.31 4.41 -4.88
CA ARG A 70 24.58 4.13 -5.57
C ARG A 70 24.48 4.24 -7.10
N HIS A 71 23.34 3.86 -7.69
CA HIS A 71 23.11 3.95 -9.13
C HIS A 71 22.85 5.39 -9.57
N LEU A 72 22.05 6.15 -8.80
CA LEU A 72 21.84 7.58 -9.00
C LEU A 72 23.13 8.38 -8.81
N GLN A 73 24.00 8.02 -7.85
CA GLN A 73 25.33 8.63 -7.71
C GLN A 73 26.25 8.31 -8.89
N LYS A 74 26.18 7.09 -9.45
CA LYS A 74 27.07 6.63 -10.53
C LYS A 74 26.64 7.05 -11.94
N HIS A 75 25.35 7.35 -12.15
CA HIS A 75 24.79 7.78 -13.45
C HIS A 75 24.21 9.20 -13.45
N ARG A 76 24.50 10.00 -12.40
CA ARG A 76 23.99 11.36 -12.18
C ARG A 76 24.21 12.32 -13.37
N SER A 77 25.21 12.07 -14.20
CA SER A 77 25.65 13.01 -15.24
C SER A 77 25.09 12.74 -16.65
N ASN A 78 24.46 11.59 -16.93
CA ASN A 78 24.17 11.20 -18.32
C ASN A 78 22.74 10.71 -18.63
N ASP A 79 21.81 10.65 -17.65
CA ASP A 79 20.42 10.30 -17.93
C ASP A 79 19.52 11.54 -18.04
N ARG A 80 19.30 12.02 -19.28
CA ARG A 80 18.46 13.20 -19.58
C ARG A 80 16.95 12.96 -19.37
N ARG A 81 16.48 11.72 -19.17
CA ARG A 81 15.05 11.45 -18.88
C ARG A 81 14.68 11.66 -17.42
N PHE A 82 15.69 11.71 -16.55
CA PHE A 82 15.58 12.01 -15.13
C PHE A 82 16.32 13.31 -14.80
N SER A 83 16.25 14.27 -15.74
CA SER A 83 16.94 15.56 -15.64
C SER A 83 16.38 16.40 -14.49
N ASP A 84 17.32 16.98 -13.77
CA ASP A 84 17.21 18.15 -12.90
C ASP A 84 16.34 18.00 -11.67
N ASN A 85 16.97 17.44 -10.62
CA ASN A 85 16.79 17.87 -9.23
C ASN A 85 15.32 18.02 -8.80
N TRP A 86 14.38 17.33 -9.45
CA TRP A 86 12.95 17.57 -9.26
C TRP A 86 12.54 16.92 -7.97
N PHE A 87 12.95 15.66 -7.75
CA PHE A 87 12.80 14.98 -6.46
C PHE A 87 13.51 15.75 -5.35
N ASP A 88 14.72 16.27 -5.59
CA ASP A 88 15.47 17.05 -4.60
C ASP A 88 14.84 18.43 -4.35
N LYS A 89 14.24 19.08 -5.35
CA LYS A 89 13.51 20.36 -5.18
C LYS A 89 12.20 20.15 -4.46
N VAL A 90 11.42 19.13 -4.82
CA VAL A 90 10.13 18.82 -4.22
C VAL A 90 10.29 18.39 -2.77
N LEU A 91 11.31 17.60 -2.45
CA LEU A 91 11.57 17.16 -1.07
C LEU A 91 12.35 18.19 -0.25
N ASN A 92 13.19 19.03 -0.87
CA ASN A 92 13.99 20.04 -0.18
C ASN A 92 13.44 21.47 -0.25
N GLN A 93 12.28 21.70 -0.89
CA GLN A 93 11.64 23.04 -0.89
C GLN A 93 11.28 23.51 0.52
N ASP A 94 11.06 22.58 1.46
CA ASP A 94 10.69 22.86 2.84
C ASP A 94 11.87 22.81 3.84
N GLN A 95 13.12 22.61 3.38
CA GLN A 95 14.28 22.43 4.29
C GLN A 95 14.71 23.71 5.02
N ASN A 96 14.12 24.87 4.73
CA ASN A 96 14.38 26.10 5.48
C ASN A 96 13.55 26.23 6.77
N ASN A 97 12.64 25.29 7.06
CA ASN A 97 11.95 25.16 8.34
C ASN A 97 11.81 23.68 8.71
N ASN A 98 12.90 23.04 9.13
CA ASN A 98 12.89 21.70 9.75
C ASN A 98 12.29 21.70 11.18
N ASP A 99 11.43 22.67 11.49
CA ASP A 99 10.78 22.76 12.78
C ASP A 99 9.54 21.84 12.82
N THR A 100 9.83 20.57 13.05
CA THR A 100 8.81 19.53 13.26
C THR A 100 8.03 19.71 14.57
N SER A 101 8.40 20.68 15.44
CA SER A 101 7.66 20.96 16.68
C SER A 101 6.23 21.42 16.43
N SER A 102 5.99 22.03 15.26
CA SER A 102 4.66 22.48 14.81
C SER A 102 3.76 21.36 14.29
N LEU A 103 4.31 20.17 14.03
CA LEU A 103 3.54 19.04 13.49
C LEU A 103 2.79 18.30 14.60
N PRO A 104 1.56 17.83 14.33
CA PRO A 104 0.79 17.09 15.32
C PRO A 104 1.39 15.71 15.56
N LYS A 105 1.32 15.22 16.81
CA LYS A 105 1.78 13.87 17.21
C LYS A 105 0.99 12.74 16.51
N ALA A 106 -0.22 13.02 16.04
CA ALA A 106 -1.06 12.09 15.29
C ALA A 106 -1.82 12.88 14.22
N PHE A 107 -1.99 12.27 13.04
CA PHE A 107 -2.63 12.92 11.90
C PHE A 107 -3.45 11.93 11.09
N ASP A 108 -4.64 12.35 10.64
CA ASP A 108 -5.56 11.54 9.83
C ASP A 108 -6.30 12.41 8.81
N TRP A 109 -6.01 12.20 7.51
CA TRP A 109 -6.63 12.93 6.40
C TRP A 109 -8.16 12.76 6.34
N ARG A 110 -8.71 11.67 6.88
CA ARG A 110 -10.17 11.44 6.90
C ARG A 110 -10.90 12.50 7.72
N THR A 111 -10.25 13.02 8.76
CA THR A 111 -10.82 14.10 9.60
C THR A 111 -10.95 15.43 8.87
N LYS A 112 -10.27 15.58 7.72
CA LYS A 112 -10.34 16.76 6.86
C LYS A 112 -11.37 16.62 5.75
N ASN A 113 -12.10 15.50 5.69
CA ASN A 113 -13.09 15.20 4.65
C ASN A 113 -12.53 15.22 3.21
N VAL A 114 -11.23 14.94 3.05
CA VAL A 114 -10.55 14.88 1.74
C VAL A 114 -10.26 13.45 1.29
N VAL A 115 -10.74 12.45 2.02
CA VAL A 115 -10.56 11.03 1.67
C VAL A 115 -11.89 10.48 1.21
N SER A 116 -11.92 9.92 0.00
CA SER A 116 -13.14 9.33 -0.56
C SER A 116 -13.60 8.08 0.22
N PRO A 117 -14.89 7.72 0.14
CA PRO A 117 -15.41 6.50 0.77
C PRO A 117 -14.66 5.24 0.32
N ILE A 118 -14.64 4.22 1.18
CA ILE A 118 -14.01 2.94 0.88
C ILE A 118 -14.69 2.30 -0.35
N LYS A 119 -13.88 1.87 -1.33
CA LYS A 119 -14.34 1.19 -2.55
C LYS A 119 -13.87 -0.26 -2.59
N SER A 120 -14.53 -1.10 -3.39
CA SER A 120 -14.16 -2.51 -3.61
C SER A 120 -13.55 -2.72 -5.00
N GLN A 121 -12.37 -3.31 -5.07
CA GLN A 121 -11.72 -3.68 -6.35
C GLN A 121 -12.35 -4.91 -7.03
N GLY A 122 -13.31 -5.58 -6.37
CA GLY A 122 -13.89 -6.83 -6.87
C GLY A 122 -12.85 -7.96 -6.98
N GLY A 123 -13.00 -8.83 -7.97
CA GLY A 123 -12.03 -9.88 -8.31
C GLY A 123 -10.96 -9.45 -9.30
N CYS A 124 -10.83 -8.14 -9.55
CA CYS A 124 -9.86 -7.60 -10.50
C CYS A 124 -8.55 -7.25 -9.78
N GLY A 125 -7.41 -7.49 -10.44
CA GLY A 125 -6.09 -7.11 -9.95
C GLY A 125 -5.77 -5.61 -10.08
N SER A 126 -6.77 -4.75 -9.88
CA SER A 126 -6.73 -3.31 -10.13
C SER A 126 -6.32 -2.48 -8.92
N CYS A 127 -5.80 -3.08 -7.85
CA CYS A 127 -5.42 -2.37 -6.62
C CYS A 127 -4.48 -1.19 -6.87
N TYR A 128 -3.59 -1.27 -7.88
CA TYR A 128 -2.72 -0.16 -8.27
C TYR A 128 -3.51 1.06 -8.80
N ALA A 129 -4.59 0.83 -9.55
CA ALA A 129 -5.44 1.89 -10.08
C ALA A 129 -6.24 2.55 -8.94
N PHE A 130 -6.79 1.74 -8.02
CA PHE A 130 -7.50 2.25 -6.84
C PHE A 130 -6.57 3.09 -5.94
N ALA A 131 -5.33 2.64 -5.72
CA ALA A 131 -4.34 3.41 -4.95
C ALA A 131 -4.02 4.75 -5.62
N SER A 132 -3.79 4.77 -6.92
CA SER A 132 -3.51 6.00 -7.67
C SER A 132 -4.69 6.98 -7.65
N VAL A 133 -5.91 6.49 -7.90
CA VAL A 133 -7.13 7.32 -7.92
C VAL A 133 -7.42 7.89 -6.54
N ALA A 134 -7.26 7.12 -5.46
CA ALA A 134 -7.49 7.62 -4.10
C ALA A 134 -6.60 8.84 -3.76
N VAL A 135 -5.34 8.83 -4.21
CA VAL A 135 -4.42 9.97 -4.04
C VAL A 135 -4.88 11.17 -4.88
N LEU A 136 -5.24 10.96 -6.14
CA LEU A 136 -5.71 12.03 -7.03
C LEU A 136 -6.98 12.70 -6.49
N GLU A 137 -7.96 11.91 -6.04
CA GLU A 137 -9.18 12.40 -5.42
C GLU A 137 -8.87 13.26 -4.19
N SER A 138 -7.92 12.82 -3.36
CA SER A 138 -7.55 13.55 -2.14
C SER A 138 -6.82 14.86 -2.44
N VAL A 139 -5.86 14.85 -3.37
CA VAL A 139 -5.13 16.06 -3.78
C VAL A 139 -6.08 17.07 -4.41
N TYR A 140 -7.02 16.62 -5.22
CA TYR A 140 -8.05 17.47 -5.80
C TYR A 140 -8.89 18.14 -4.69
N ALA A 141 -9.43 17.35 -3.75
CA ALA A 141 -10.24 17.86 -2.64
C ALA A 141 -9.47 18.78 -1.67
N ILE A 142 -8.15 18.62 -1.52
CA ILE A 142 -7.32 19.55 -0.72
C ILE A 142 -7.16 20.89 -1.44
N LYS A 143 -7.10 20.86 -2.77
CA LYS A 143 -6.79 22.03 -3.59
C LYS A 143 -8.01 22.93 -3.85
N THR A 144 -9.19 22.33 -3.98
CA THR A 144 -10.47 23.02 -4.25
C THR A 144 -11.21 23.38 -2.99
#